data_AF-A0A842XTE4-F1
#
_entry.id   AF-A0A842XTE4-F1
#
_cell.length_a   1.000
_cell.length_b   1.000
_cell.length_c   1.000
_cell.angle_alpha   90.00
_cell.angle_beta   90.00
_cell.angle_gamma   90.00
#
_symmetry.space_group_name_H-M   'P 1'
#
loop_
_entity.id
_entity.type
_entity.pdbx_description
1 polymer ?
#
loop_
_entity_poly.entity_id
_entity_poly.type
_entity_poly.pdbx_seq_one_letter_code
_entity_poly.pdbx_strand_id
1 'polypeptide(L)' 'MPQRVICQKCGYVLYDEADLKPPDEILHQYNGKCPKCGKKLALVPLDVEVKPAK' A
#
# COMPACT_ATOMS: atom_id res chain seq x y z
N MET A 1 14.78 3.19 6.55
CA MET A 1 13.38 3.62 6.72
C MET A 1 12.51 2.49 6.20
N PRO A 2 11.79 1.76 7.07
CA PRO A 2 10.93 0.66 6.62
C PRO A 2 9.76 1.20 5.79
N GLN A 3 9.40 0.50 4.72
CA GLN A 3 8.25 0.85 3.88
C GLN A 3 7.03 0.08 4.37
N ARG A 4 5.93 0.80 4.61
CA ARG A 4 4.65 0.22 5.01
C ARG A 4 3.55 0.59 4.05
N VAL A 5 2.84 -0.42 3.54
CA VAL A 5 1.74 -0.24 2.59
C VAL A 5 0.45 -0.77 3.22
N ILE A 6 -0.55 0.11 3.32
CA ILE A 6 -1.83 -0.20 3.97
C ILE A 6 -3.00 0.05 3.02
N CYS A 7 -4.04 -0.78 3.13
CA CYS A 7 -5.28 -0.56 2.42
C CYS A 7 -6.03 0.62 3.02
N GLN A 8 -6.14 1.72 2.27
CA GLN A 8 -6.84 2.93 2.69
C GLN A 8 -8.31 2.70 3.15
N LYS A 9 -9.01 1.68 2.61
CA LYS A 9 -10.42 1.42 2.99
C LYS A 9 -10.58 0.68 4.31
N CYS A 10 -9.71 -0.31 4.59
CA CYS A 10 -9.94 -1.25 5.69
C CYS A 10 -8.75 -1.42 6.65
N GLY A 11 -7.65 -0.69 6.41
CA GLY A 11 -6.44 -0.72 7.24
C GLY A 11 -5.60 -2.00 7.13
N TYR A 12 -5.95 -2.93 6.23
CA TYR A 12 -5.16 -4.15 6.04
C TYR A 12 -3.73 -3.83 5.58
N VAL A 13 -2.75 -4.45 6.21
CA VAL A 13 -1.33 -4.30 5.88
C VAL A 13 -1.01 -5.18 4.67
N LEU A 14 -0.67 -4.56 3.55
CA LEU A 14 -0.27 -5.24 2.31
C LEU A 14 1.23 -5.52 2.28
N TYR A 15 2.02 -4.70 2.97
CA TYR A 15 3.48 -4.83 3.07
C TYR A 15 3.99 -4.06 4.31
N ASP A 16 4.94 -4.63 5.04
CA ASP A 16 5.52 -4.04 6.25
C ASP A 16 6.90 -4.64 6.52
N GLU A 17 7.87 -4.33 5.66
CA GLU A 17 9.23 -4.86 5.76
C GLU A 17 10.26 -3.74 5.62
N ALA A 18 11.51 -4.05 5.95
CA ALA A 18 12.62 -3.11 5.82
C ALA A 18 13.04 -2.86 4.37
N ASP A 19 12.85 -3.86 3.50
CA ASP A 19 13.19 -3.77 2.08
C ASP A 19 12.21 -2.86 1.34
N LEU A 20 12.70 -2.17 0.31
CA LEU A 20 11.86 -1.38 -0.57
C LEU A 20 11.29 -2.28 -1.67
N LYS A 21 9.97 -2.27 -1.82
CA LYS A 21 9.28 -2.91 -2.94
C LYS A 21 8.52 -1.90 -3.78
N PRO A 22 8.62 -1.99 -5.12
CA PRO A 22 7.79 -1.21 -6.03
C PRO A 22 6.29 -1.46 -5.75
N PRO A 23 5.45 -0.40 -5.73
CA PRO A 23 4.01 -0.57 -5.51
C PRO A 23 3.33 -1.48 -6.53
N ASP A 24 3.83 -1.55 -7.78
CA ASP A 24 3.34 -2.44 -8.84
C ASP A 24 3.43 -3.92 -8.44
N GLU A 25 4.54 -4.32 -7.80
CA GLU A 25 4.73 -5.70 -7.36
C GLU A 25 3.73 -6.08 -6.27
N ILE A 26 3.52 -5.19 -5.29
CA ILE A 26 2.53 -5.39 -4.22
C ILE A 26 1.13 -5.49 -4.82
N LEU A 27 0.84 -4.69 -5.86
CA LEU A 27 -0.44 -4.71 -6.55
C LEU A 27 -0.67 -6.02 -7.33
N HIS A 28 0.35 -6.51 -8.03
CA HIS A 28 0.31 -7.79 -8.74
C HIS A 28 0.15 -8.98 -7.79
N GLN A 29 0.81 -8.96 -6.62
CA GLN A 29 0.71 -10.03 -5.61
C GLN A 29 -0.75 -10.29 -5.18
N TYR A 30 -1.58 -9.25 -5.16
CA TYR A 30 -2.99 -9.36 -4.77
C TYR A 30 -3.97 -9.19 -5.94
N ASN A 31 -3.53 -9.41 -7.18
CA ASN A 31 -4.36 -9.29 -8.39
C ASN A 31 -5.13 -7.95 -8.46
N GLY A 32 -4.49 -6.86 -8.03
CA GLY A 32 -5.07 -5.52 -8.04
C GLY A 32 -6.21 -5.31 -7.03
N LYS A 33 -6.42 -6.20 -6.05
CA LYS A 33 -7.49 -6.09 -5.05
C LYS A 33 -6.99 -6.33 -3.64
N CYS A 34 -7.55 -5.63 -2.66
CA CYS A 34 -7.26 -5.92 -1.25
C CYS A 34 -7.82 -7.32 -0.88
N PRO A 35 -7.01 -8.22 -0.29
CA PRO A 35 -7.46 -9.57 0.08
C PRO A 35 -8.49 -9.56 1.21
N LYS A 36 -8.52 -8.50 2.04
CA LYS A 36 -9.44 -8.39 3.18
C LYS A 36 -10.82 -7.83 2.82
N CYS A 37 -10.88 -6.80 1.96
CA CYS A 37 -12.13 -6.05 1.71
C CYS A 37 -12.54 -5.94 0.24
N GLY A 38 -11.73 -6.49 -0.69
CA GLY A 38 -12.00 -6.48 -2.12
C GLY A 38 -11.86 -5.12 -2.82
N LYS A 39 -11.44 -4.05 -2.13
CA LYS A 39 -11.18 -2.74 -2.77
C LYS A 39 -10.18 -2.91 -3.91
N LYS A 40 -10.47 -2.34 -5.08
CA LYS A 40 -9.49 -2.22 -6.17
C LYS A 40 -8.33 -1.33 -5.70
N LEU A 41 -7.11 -1.85 -5.81
CA LEU A 41 -5.87 -1.12 -5.54
C LEU A 41 -5.48 -0.34 -6.80
N ALA A 42 -4.86 0.82 -6.62
CA ALA A 42 -4.40 1.68 -7.71
C ALA A 42 -3.00 2.17 -7.41
N LEU A 43 -2.17 2.27 -8.45
CA LEU A 43 -0.82 2.80 -8.37
C LEU A 43 -0.78 4.32 -8.26
N VAL A 44 -1.69 4.98 -8.96
CA VAL A 44 -1.82 6.42 -8.89
C VAL A 44 -2.51 6.75 -7.56
N PRO A 45 -1.83 7.47 -6.65
CA PRO A 45 -2.43 7.87 -5.39
C PRO A 45 -3.57 8.87 -5.65
N LEU A 46 -4.67 8.71 -4.93
CA LEU A 46 -5.81 9.65 -4.97
C LEU A 46 -5.52 10.90 -4.11
N ASP A 47 -4.78 10.71 -3.03
CA ASP A 47 -4.44 11.68 -2.01
C ASP A 47 -3.03 11.40 -1.47
N VAL A 48 -2.28 12.46 -1.16
CA VAL A 48 -0.94 12.37 -0.58
C VAL A 48 -0.84 13.33 0.60
N GLU A 49 -0.54 12.79 1.79
CA GLU A 49 -0.28 13.57 2.99
C GLU A 49 1.22 13.53 3.30
N VAL A 50 1.86 14.70 3.37
CA VAL A 50 3.29 14.83 3.72
C VAL A 50 3.41 15.45 5.10
N LYS A 51 4.14 14.79 6.01
CA LYS A 51 4.40 15.25 7.37
C LYS A 51 5.89 15.54 7.55
N PRO A 52 6.27 16.58 8.31
CA PRO A 52 7.67 16.82 8.65
C PRO A 52 8.29 15.62 9.36
N ALA A 53 9.55 15.33 9.06
CA ALA A 53 10.35 14.47 9.93
C ALA A 53 10.50 15.19 11.28
N LYS A 54 10.16 14.50 12.38
CA LYS A 54 10.38 15.02 13.73
C LYS A 54 11.86 15.21 14.01
#